data_AF-B2JQ62-F1
#
_entry.id   AF-B2JQ62-F1
#
_cell.length_a   1.000
_cell.length_b   1.000
_cell.length_c   1.000
_cell.angle_alpha   90.00
_cell.angle_beta   90.00
_cell.angle_gamma   90.00
#
_symmetry.space_group_name_H-M   'P 1'
#
loop_
_entity.id
_entity.type
_entity.pdbx_description
1 polymer ?
#
loop_
_entity_poly.entity_id
_entity_poly.type
_entity_poly.pdbx_seq_one_letter_code
_entity_poly.pdbx_strand_id
1 'polypeptide(L)' 'MNHEQIEKDIEHLEHVISRISAADGIPLSYWRSRIESVALAAAVPSQIRRVQKLSDALHALEVRYKR' A
#
# COMPACT_ATOMS: atom_id res chain seq x y z
N MET A 1 -11.82 11.75 4.14
CA MET A 1 -11.06 11.03 5.19
C MET A 1 -10.28 12.07 5.99
N ASN A 2 -10.19 11.92 7.31
CA ASN A 2 -9.38 12.82 8.15
C ASN A 2 -7.89 12.59 7.87
N HIS A 3 -7.06 13.63 7.92
CA HIS A 3 -5.63 13.56 7.64
C HIS A 3 -4.91 12.52 8.51
N GLU A 4 -5.28 12.44 9.79
CA GLU A 4 -4.76 11.45 10.74
C GLU A 4 -5.12 10.01 10.38
N GLN A 5 -6.28 9.80 9.75
CA GLN A 5 -6.69 8.47 9.32
C GLN A 5 -5.86 8.01 8.12
N ILE A 6 -5.52 8.93 7.21
CA ILE A 6 -4.67 8.63 6.05
C ILE A 6 -3.27 8.26 6.52
N GLU A 7 -2.70 8.99 7.48
CA GLU A 7 -1.39 8.64 8.05
C GLU A 7 -1.40 7.25 8.69
N LYS A 8 -2.42 6.93 9.49
CA LYS A 8 -2.57 5.58 10.08
C LYS A 8 -2.72 4.49 9.02
N ASP A 9 -3.49 4.77 7.97
CA ASP A 9 -3.66 3.83 6.86
C ASP A 9 -2.33 3.62 6.11
N ILE A 10 -1.53 4.68 5.90
CA ILE A 10 -0.20 4.59 5.28
C ILE A 10 0.75 3.78 6.15
N GLU A 11 0.83 4.06 7.46
CA GLU A 11 1.67 3.30 8.40
C GLU A 11 1.28 1.82 8.45
N HIS A 12 -0.03 1.55 8.45
CA HIS A 12 -0.54 0.20 8.40
C HIS A 12 -0.12 -0.51 7.11
N LEU A 13 -0.25 0.15 5.96
CA LEU A 13 0.17 -0.41 4.68
C LEU A 13 1.69 -0.65 4.62
N GLU A 14 2.51 0.25 5.16
CA GLU A 14 3.97 0.04 5.26
C GLU A 14 4.31 -1.21 6.07
N HIS A 15 3.64 -1.41 7.20
CA HIS A 15 3.86 -2.57 8.04
C HIS A 15 3.34 -3.86 7.42
N VAL A 16 2.18 -3.82 6.77
CA VAL A 16 1.59 -5.00 6.14
C VAL A 16 2.38 -5.39 4.89
N ILE A 17 2.66 -4.47 3.96
CA ILE A 17 3.35 -4.78 2.71
C ILE A 17 4.75 -5.36 2.95
N SER A 18 5.46 -4.89 3.98
CA SER A 18 6.75 -5.48 4.36
C SER A 18 6.66 -6.92 4.88
N ARG A 19 5.47 -7.34 5.33
CA ARG A 19 5.18 -8.66 5.88
C ARG A 19 4.36 -9.55 4.94
N ILE A 20 3.86 -9.01 3.83
CA ILE A 20 3.09 -9.80 2.86
C ILE A 20 3.97 -10.94 2.35
N SER A 21 3.50 -12.15 2.59
CA SER A 21 4.05 -13.39 2.07
C SER A 21 3.06 -14.01 1.08
N ALA A 22 3.54 -14.92 0.23
CA ALA A 22 2.72 -15.67 -0.75
C ALA A 22 1.55 -16.42 -0.08
N ALA A 23 1.68 -16.67 1.22
CA ALA A 23 0.73 -17.41 2.03
C ALA A 23 -0.36 -16.54 2.66
N ASP A 24 -0.33 -15.21 2.47
CA ASP A 24 -1.39 -14.36 2.98
C ASP A 24 -2.69 -14.58 2.20
N GLY A 25 -3.77 -14.83 2.93
CA GLY A 25 -5.10 -15.11 2.36
C GLY A 25 -5.76 -13.91 1.65
N ILE A 26 -5.09 -12.75 1.58
CA ILE A 26 -5.61 -11.54 0.95
C ILE A 26 -4.92 -11.34 -0.40
N PRO A 27 -5.66 -11.32 -1.52
CA PRO A 27 -5.09 -11.12 -2.85
C PRO A 27 -4.33 -9.78 -2.97
N LEU A 28 -3.24 -9.76 -3.72
CA LEU A 28 -2.48 -8.53 -4.00
C LEU A 28 -3.34 -7.43 -4.65
N SER A 29 -4.35 -7.83 -5.44
CA SER A 29 -5.32 -6.89 -6.03
C SER A 29 -6.12 -6.11 -4.99
N TYR A 30 -6.41 -6.69 -3.82
CA TYR A 30 -7.04 -5.98 -2.71
C TYR A 30 -6.11 -4.87 -2.19
N TRP A 31 -4.84 -5.21 -1.93
CA TRP A 31 -3.85 -4.24 -1.47
C TRP A 31 -3.63 -3.13 -2.49
N ARG A 32 -3.65 -3.45 -3.78
CA ARG A 32 -3.56 -2.47 -4.86
C ARG A 32 -4.69 -1.45 -4.80
N SER A 33 -5.93 -1.92 -4.70
CA SER A 33 -7.11 -1.04 -4.59
C SER A 33 -7.07 -0.17 -3.32
N ARG A 34 -6.53 -0.70 -2.21
CA ARG A 34 -6.33 0.07 -0.97
C ARG A 34 -5.29 1.17 -1.13
N ILE A 35 -4.14 0.88 -1.74
CA ILE A 35 -3.10 1.89 -2.02
C ILE A 35 -3.64 2.99 -2.93
N GLU A 36 -4.38 2.64 -3.98
CA GLU A 36 -5.00 3.62 -4.89
C GLU A 36 -5.99 4.53 -4.16
N SER A 37 -6.81 3.97 -3.26
CA SER A 37 -7.74 4.76 -2.44
C SER A 37 -7.00 5.75 -1.51
N VAL A 38 -5.90 5.31 -0.91
CA VAL A 38 -5.06 6.17 -0.05
C VAL A 38 -4.30 7.20 -0.89
N ALA A 39 -3.87 6.86 -2.11
CA ALA A 39 -3.22 7.77 -3.04
C ALA A 39 -4.14 8.93 -3.44
N LEU A 40 -5.42 8.64 -3.70
CA LEU A 40 -6.43 9.66 -4.01
C LEU A 40 -6.72 10.58 -2.82
N ALA A 41 -6.57 10.07 -1.60
CA ALA A 41 -6.79 10.84 -0.38
C ALA A 41 -5.54 11.61 0.07
N ALA A 42 -4.35 11.17 -0.31
CA ALA A 42 -3.08 11.78 0.06
C ALA A 42 -2.96 13.21 -0.49
N ALA A 43 -2.86 14.18 0.41
CA ALA A 43 -2.85 15.60 0.05
C ALA A 43 -1.48 16.26 0.25
N VAL A 44 -0.62 15.69 1.10
CA VAL A 44 0.71 16.27 1.41
C VAL A 44 1.84 15.50 0.70
N PRO A 45 2.92 16.19 0.30
CA PRO A 45 4.02 15.58 -0.44
C PRO A 45 4.69 14.38 0.26
N SER A 46 4.72 14.37 1.60
CA SER A 46 5.23 13.25 2.40
C SER A 46 4.40 11.98 2.20
N GLN A 47 3.07 12.10 2.28
CA GLN A 47 2.12 11.01 2.05
C GLN A 47 2.26 10.47 0.63
N ILE A 48 2.28 11.35 -0.37
CA ILE A 48 2.39 10.96 -1.78
C ILE A 48 3.65 10.12 -2.02
N ARG A 49 4.80 10.55 -1.49
CA ARG A 49 6.07 9.81 -1.61
C ARG A 49 6.02 8.44 -0.94
N ARG A 50 5.38 8.33 0.23
CA ARG A 50 5.24 7.05 0.95
C ARG A 50 4.32 6.10 0.19
N VAL A 51 3.19 6.60 -0.29
CA VAL A 51 2.23 5.83 -1.09
C VAL A 51 2.84 5.34 -2.41
N GLN A 52 3.67 6.16 -3.07
CA GLN A 52 4.44 5.72 -4.24
C GLN A 52 5.37 4.55 -3.93
N LYS A 53 6.14 4.63 -2.84
CA LYS A 53 7.01 3.51 -2.41
C LYS A 53 6.21 2.23 -2.13
N LEU A 54 5.02 2.36 -1.53
CA LEU A 54 4.13 1.22 -1.29
C LEU A 54 3.64 0.60 -2.60
N SER A 55 3.29 1.43 -3.58
CA SER A 55 2.89 0.98 -4.91
C SER A 55 4.01 0.22 -5.62
N ASP A 56 5.24 0.74 -5.58
CA ASP A 56 6.42 0.08 -6.17
C ASP A 56 6.74 -1.25 -5.48
N ALA A 57 6.67 -1.28 -4.14
CA ALA A 57 6.89 -2.51 -3.37
C ALA A 57 5.83 -3.57 -3.67
N LEU A 58 4.56 -3.18 -3.76
CA LEU A 58 3.48 -4.08 -4.13
C LEU A 58 3.67 -4.59 -5.56
N HIS A 59 4.07 -3.74 -6.50
CA HIS A 59 4.34 -4.15 -7.87
C HIS A 59 5.47 -5.18 -7.95
N ALA A 60 6.55 -5.00 -7.18
CA ALA A 60 7.62 -5.98 -7.08
C ALA A 60 7.12 -7.33 -6.50
N LEU A 61 6.22 -7.31 -5.52
CA LEU A 61 5.57 -8.51 -5.00
C LEU A 61 4.67 -9.17 -6.04
N GLU A 62 3.84 -8.41 -6.77
CA GLU A 62 3.01 -8.91 -7.86
C GLU A 62 3.86 -9.64 -8.91
N VAL A 63 4.97 -9.04 -9.34
CA VAL A 63 5.91 -9.67 -10.28
C VAL A 63 6.53 -10.94 -9.69
N ARG A 64 6.86 -10.95 -8.40
CA ARG A 64 7.44 -12.12 -7.71
C ARG A 64 6.46 -13.28 -7.58
N TYR A 65 5.18 -13.01 -7.34
CA TYR A 65 4.15 -14.03 -7.10
C TYR A 65 3.36 -14.45 -8.34
N LYS A 66 3.47 -13.73 -9.46
CA LYS A 66 2.89 -14.12 -10.76
C LYS A 66 3.72 -15.21 -11.48
N ARG A 67 4.48 -16.02 -10.74
CA ARG A 67 5.39 -17.05 -11.27
C ARG A 67 4.77 -18.43 -11.23
#